data_AF-A0AAV5HQ72-F1
#
_entry.id   AF-A0AAV5HQ72-F1
#
_cell.length_a   1.000
_cell.length_b   1.000
_cell.length_c   1.000
_cell.angle_alpha   90.00
_cell.angle_beta   90.00
_cell.angle_gamma   90.00
#
_symmetry.space_group_name_H-M   'P 1'
#
loop_
_entity.id
_entity.type
_entity.pdbx_description
1 polymer ?
#
loop_
_entity_poly.entity_id
_entity_poly.type
_entity_poly.pdbx_seq_one_letter_code
_entity_poly.pdbx_strand_id
1 'polypeptide(L)'
;MQNAIERYFMYTKEIPTHKPEMEQLMQHSRIETENMVKKIEYLEVSKRKLLGQGLDLCSLEELQEIDSQLEQSLKNIRARKVQLYKEQIQQLKAKEKMLLEENAKLYKKCDGEKLWQQPLIEQRKAINDCTQNNRCSEIETELFIGLPQKD
;
A
#
# COMPACT_ATOMS: atom_id res chain seq x y z
N MET A 1 7.27 -40.30 -58.55
CA MET A 1 6.39 -39.43 -57.74
C MET A 1 5.73 -40.20 -56.60
N GLN A 2 5.04 -41.31 -56.87
CA GLN A 2 4.46 -42.21 -55.85
C GLN A 2 5.42 -42.59 -54.71
N ASN A 3 6.64 -42.99 -55.08
CA ASN A 3 7.65 -43.45 -54.13
C ASN A 3 8.17 -42.34 -53.19
N ALA A 4 8.06 -41.07 -53.59
CA ALA A 4 8.40 -39.92 -52.74
C ALA A 4 7.27 -39.61 -51.74
N ILE A 5 6.02 -39.77 -52.19
CA ILE A 5 4.82 -39.62 -51.35
C ILE A 5 4.80 -40.72 -50.29
N GLU A 6 5.08 -41.97 -50.66
CA GLU A 6 5.16 -43.10 -49.73
C GLU A 6 6.26 -42.91 -48.69
N ARG A 7 7.45 -42.43 -49.09
CA ARG A 7 8.53 -42.11 -48.15
C ARG A 7 8.13 -40.99 -47.19
N TYR A 8 7.43 -39.96 -47.65
CA TYR A 8 6.89 -38.92 -46.78
C TYR A 8 5.86 -39.49 -45.80
N PHE A 9 4.98 -40.38 -46.28
CA PHE A 9 3.94 -41.02 -45.47
C PHE A 9 4.53 -41.94 -44.39
N MET A 10 5.60 -42.67 -44.73
CA MET A 10 6.35 -43.49 -43.78
C MET A 10 7.11 -42.61 -42.79
N TYR A 11 7.78 -41.55 -43.25
CA TYR A 11 8.47 -40.61 -42.37
C TYR A 11 7.51 -39.91 -41.38
N THR A 12 6.29 -39.54 -41.81
CA THR A 12 5.26 -38.99 -40.92
C THR A 12 4.66 -39.99 -39.94
N LYS A 13 4.72 -41.30 -40.24
CA LYS A 13 4.32 -42.38 -39.33
C LYS A 13 5.44 -42.77 -38.36
N GLU A 14 6.70 -42.65 -38.79
CA GLU A 14 7.89 -43.05 -38.05
C GLU A 14 8.44 -41.95 -37.15
N ILE A 15 8.09 -40.67 -37.37
CA ILE A 15 8.24 -39.66 -36.32
C ILE A 15 7.22 -40.02 -35.24
N PRO A 16 7.65 -40.40 -34.02
CA PRO A 16 6.76 -40.34 -32.88
C PRO A 16 6.43 -38.86 -32.76
N THR A 17 5.29 -38.46 -33.33
CA THR A 17 4.72 -37.14 -33.10
C THR A 17 4.84 -36.90 -31.60
N HIS A 18 5.49 -35.82 -31.19
CA HIS A 18 5.47 -35.23 -29.85
C HIS A 18 4.03 -34.93 -29.34
N LYS A 19 2.99 -35.52 -29.95
CA LYS A 19 1.57 -35.45 -29.60
C LYS A 19 1.30 -35.71 -28.12
N PRO A 20 1.83 -36.75 -27.45
CA PRO A 20 1.53 -36.95 -26.03
C PRO A 20 2.12 -35.83 -25.17
N GLU A 21 3.27 -35.27 -25.55
CA GLU A 21 3.94 -34.20 -24.79
C GLU A 21 3.29 -32.83 -25.02
N MET A 22 2.86 -32.54 -26.26
CA MET A 22 2.05 -31.35 -26.57
C MET A 22 0.67 -31.41 -25.89
N GLU A 23 0.03 -32.58 -25.86
CA GLU A 23 -1.27 -32.77 -25.21
C GLU A 23 -1.14 -32.71 -23.68
N GLN A 24 -0.07 -33.25 -23.12
CA GLN A 24 0.29 -33.08 -21.70
C GLN A 24 0.59 -31.63 -21.34
N LEU A 25 1.34 -30.89 -22.17
CA LEU A 25 1.63 -29.47 -21.97
C LEU A 25 0.35 -28.62 -22.03
N MET A 26 -0.53 -28.91 -22.97
CA MET A 26 -1.82 -28.24 -23.10
C MET A 26 -2.72 -28.54 -21.89
N GLN A 27 -2.75 -29.80 -21.43
CA GLN A 27 -3.49 -30.19 -20.24
C GLN A 27 -2.91 -29.55 -18.97
N HIS A 28 -1.58 -29.49 -18.84
CA HIS A 28 -0.89 -28.81 -17.75
C HIS A 28 -1.26 -27.32 -17.72
N SER A 29 -1.13 -26.64 -18.86
CA SER A 29 -1.46 -25.21 -19.00
C SER A 29 -2.92 -24.93 -18.67
N ARG A 30 -3.82 -25.85 -19.04
CA ARG A 30 -5.23 -25.76 -18.69
C ARG A 30 -5.46 -25.90 -17.19
N ILE A 31 -4.85 -26.90 -16.54
CA ILE A 31 -4.94 -27.08 -15.08
C ILE A 31 -4.36 -25.86 -14.36
N GLU A 32 -3.24 -25.33 -14.81
CA GLU A 32 -2.63 -24.12 -14.27
C GLU A 32 -3.57 -22.92 -14.38
N THR A 33 -4.22 -22.75 -15.54
CA THR A 33 -5.23 -21.71 -15.75
C THR A 33 -6.41 -21.87 -14.80
N GLU A 34 -6.95 -23.09 -14.67
CA GLU A 34 -8.05 -23.39 -13.73
C GLU A 34 -7.65 -23.10 -12.27
N ASN A 35 -6.42 -23.40 -11.88
CA ASN A 35 -5.89 -23.09 -10.56
C ASN A 35 -5.74 -21.58 -10.33
N MET A 36 -5.28 -20.84 -11.34
CA MET A 36 -5.18 -19.39 -11.27
C MET A 36 -6.56 -18.74 -11.12
N VAL A 37 -7.56 -19.20 -11.88
CA VAL A 37 -8.94 -18.71 -11.76
C VAL A 37 -9.49 -18.91 -10.35
N LYS A 38 -9.36 -20.13 -9.80
CA LYS A 38 -9.77 -20.42 -8.42
C LYS A 38 -9.04 -19.54 -7.40
N LYS A 39 -7.75 -19.26 -7.62
CA LYS A 39 -6.97 -18.40 -6.73
C LYS A 39 -7.47 -16.94 -6.78
N ILE A 40 -7.79 -16.44 -7.97
CA ILE A 40 -8.36 -15.10 -8.15
C ILE A 40 -9.70 -15.01 -7.43
N GLU A 41 -10.61 -15.96 -7.67
CA GLU A 41 -11.94 -15.97 -7.02
C GLU A 41 -11.82 -15.98 -5.49
N TYR A 42 -10.93 -16.81 -4.94
CA TYR A 42 -10.65 -16.84 -3.50
C TYR A 42 -10.15 -15.48 -2.99
N LEU A 43 -9.21 -14.85 -3.69
CA LEU A 43 -8.67 -13.54 -3.29
C LEU A 43 -9.73 -12.44 -3.37
N GLU A 44 -10.60 -12.48 -4.38
CA GLU A 44 -11.70 -11.51 -4.51
C GLU A 44 -12.74 -11.65 -3.40
N VAL A 45 -13.10 -12.89 -3.04
CA VAL A 45 -13.97 -13.17 -1.89
C VAL A 45 -13.32 -12.66 -0.60
N SER A 46 -12.05 -13.01 -0.37
CA SER A 46 -11.30 -12.55 0.81
C SER A 46 -11.25 -11.02 0.88
N LYS A 47 -10.97 -10.34 -0.24
CA LYS A 47 -10.99 -8.87 -0.31
C LYS A 47 -12.36 -8.30 0.05
N ARG A 48 -13.44 -8.87 -0.49
CA ARG A 48 -14.81 -8.42 -0.18
C ARG A 48 -15.14 -8.57 1.30
N LYS A 49 -14.79 -9.72 1.91
CA LYS A 49 -14.95 -9.94 3.35
C LYS A 49 -14.19 -8.90 4.18
N LEU A 50 -12.92 -8.62 3.85
CA LEU A 50 -12.12 -7.58 4.50
C LEU A 50 -12.70 -6.16 4.34
N LEU A 51 -13.46 -5.92 3.28
CA LEU A 51 -14.19 -4.67 3.04
C LEU A 51 -15.58 -4.63 3.69
N GLY A 52 -15.91 -5.64 4.51
CA GLY A 52 -17.19 -5.72 5.22
C GLY A 52 -18.37 -6.19 4.36
N GLN A 53 -18.11 -6.80 3.20
CA GLN A 53 -19.15 -7.27 2.27
C GLN A 53 -19.35 -8.79 2.40
N GLY A 54 -20.62 -9.24 2.36
CA GLY A 54 -20.96 -10.67 2.37
C GLY A 54 -20.63 -11.38 3.69
N LEU A 55 -20.68 -10.63 4.80
CA LEU A 55 -20.37 -11.14 6.14
C LEU A 55 -21.49 -12.00 6.74
N ASP A 56 -22.70 -11.92 6.18
CA ASP A 56 -23.87 -12.72 6.53
C ASP A 56 -23.66 -14.24 6.30
N LEU A 57 -22.71 -14.59 5.43
CA LEU A 57 -22.32 -15.97 5.13
C LEU A 57 -21.09 -16.44 5.94
N CYS A 58 -20.50 -15.57 6.77
CA CYS A 58 -19.30 -15.90 7.54
C CYS A 58 -19.66 -16.62 8.84
N SER A 59 -18.80 -17.56 9.26
CA SER A 59 -18.89 -18.12 10.61
C SER A 59 -18.39 -17.12 11.66
N LEU A 60 -18.68 -17.40 12.93
CA LEU A 60 -18.19 -16.57 14.04
C LEU A 60 -16.66 -16.55 14.08
N GLU A 61 -16.02 -17.70 13.85
CA GLU A 61 -14.57 -17.85 13.81
C GLU A 61 -13.95 -17.04 12.66
N GLU A 62 -14.55 -17.10 11.46
CA GLU A 62 -14.10 -16.30 10.32
C GLU A 62 -14.21 -14.80 10.60
N LEU A 63 -15.29 -14.36 11.26
CA LEU A 63 -15.47 -12.96 11.65
C LEU A 63 -14.42 -12.51 12.67
N GLN A 64 -14.11 -13.35 13.66
CA GLN A 64 -13.05 -13.07 14.64
C GLN A 64 -11.67 -12.97 14.00
N GLU A 65 -11.37 -13.84 13.02
CA GLU A 65 -10.11 -13.78 12.27
C GLU A 65 -10.00 -12.49 11.45
N ILE A 66 -11.07 -12.11 10.76
CA ILE A 66 -11.14 -10.85 9.99
C ILE A 66 -10.92 -9.65 10.92
N ASP A 67 -11.61 -9.61 12.06
CA ASP A 67 -11.50 -8.51 13.03
C ASP A 67 -10.07 -8.39 13.57
N SER A 68 -9.48 -9.50 14.02
CA SER A 68 -8.11 -9.53 14.53
C SER A 68 -7.09 -9.10 13.46
N GLN A 69 -7.27 -9.54 12.22
CA GLN A 69 -6.40 -9.17 11.10
C GLN A 69 -6.48 -7.66 10.80
N LEU A 70 -7.69 -7.09 10.83
CA LEU A 70 -7.91 -5.66 10.61
C LEU A 70 -7.34 -4.82 11.75
N GLU A 71 -7.57 -5.22 13.00
CA GLU A 71 -7.07 -4.54 14.19
C GLU A 71 -5.53 -4.48 14.17
N GLN A 72 -4.88 -5.62 13.95
CA GLN A 72 -3.41 -5.71 13.92
C GLN A 72 -2.83 -4.90 12.76
N SER A 73 -3.46 -4.95 11.58
CA SER A 73 -3.02 -4.18 10.41
C SER A 73 -3.16 -2.68 10.65
N LEU A 74 -4.27 -2.24 11.25
CA LEU A 74 -4.53 -0.85 11.59
C LEU A 74 -3.52 -0.33 12.61
N LYS A 75 -3.23 -1.12 13.65
CA LYS A 75 -2.19 -0.82 14.64
C LYS A 75 -0.83 -0.60 13.97
N ASN A 76 -0.44 -1.48 13.04
CA ASN A 76 0.81 -1.36 12.29
C ASN A 76 0.84 -0.09 11.42
N ILE A 77 -0.25 0.21 10.70
CA ILE A 77 -0.37 1.42 9.86
C ILE A 77 -0.25 2.68 10.72
N ARG A 78 -0.96 2.74 11.85
CA ARG A 78 -0.91 3.89 12.77
C ARG A 78 0.50 4.08 13.33
N ALA A 79 1.15 3.02 13.79
CA ALA A 79 2.51 3.08 14.29
C ALA A 79 3.49 3.62 13.23
N ARG A 80 3.38 3.14 11.99
CA ARG A 80 4.21 3.61 10.88
C ARG A 80 3.96 5.06 10.52
N LYS A 81 2.69 5.50 10.48
CA LYS A 81 2.32 6.91 10.24
C LYS A 81 2.90 7.82 11.31
N VAL A 82 2.75 7.46 12.58
CA VAL A 82 3.31 8.23 13.71
C VAL A 82 4.82 8.37 13.60
N GLN A 83 5.52 7.27 13.27
CA GLN A 83 6.96 7.30 13.06
C GLN A 83 7.35 8.26 11.92
N LEU A 84 6.71 8.14 10.75
CA LEU A 84 7.01 8.99 9.60
C LEU A 84 6.74 10.47 9.88
N TYR A 85 5.63 10.80 10.55
CA TYR A 85 5.34 12.18 10.93
C TYR A 85 6.36 12.73 11.94
N LYS A 86 6.78 11.92 12.90
CA LYS A 86 7.84 12.31 13.85
C LYS A 86 9.14 12.65 13.11
N GLU A 87 9.54 11.81 12.15
CA GLU A 87 10.73 12.03 11.33
C GLU A 87 10.60 13.32 10.50
N GLN A 88 9.44 13.56 9.86
CA GLN A 88 9.17 14.79 9.10
C GLN A 88 9.21 16.04 9.98
N ILE A 89 8.59 16.00 11.17
CA ILE A 89 8.62 17.11 12.13
C ILE A 89 10.06 17.41 12.55
N GLN A 90 10.88 16.38 12.81
CA GLN A 90 12.29 16.58 13.17
C GLN A 90 13.08 17.22 12.03
N GLN A 91 12.89 16.78 10.79
CA GLN A 91 13.53 17.37 9.61
C GLN A 91 13.13 18.83 9.42
N LEU A 92 11.84 19.15 9.57
CA LEU A 92 11.35 20.52 9.46
C LEU A 92 11.90 21.42 10.56
N LYS A 93 11.96 20.95 11.81
CA LYS A 93 12.58 21.69 12.93
C LYS A 93 14.07 21.95 12.69
N ALA A 94 14.80 20.99 12.14
CA ALA A 94 16.20 21.17 11.78
C ALA A 94 16.36 22.21 10.66
N LYS A 95 15.51 22.16 9.64
CA LYS A 95 15.50 23.14 8.54
C LYS A 95 15.14 24.54 9.02
N GLU A 96 14.13 24.68 9.88
CA GLU A 96 13.75 25.94 10.53
C GLU A 96 14.96 26.53 11.27
N LYS A 97 15.66 25.72 12.07
CA LYS A 97 16.85 26.17 12.80
C LYS A 97 17.96 26.66 11.86
N MET A 98 18.26 25.90 10.79
CA MET A 98 19.27 26.30 9.81
C MET A 98 18.92 27.63 9.12
N LEU A 99 17.65 27.80 8.71
CA LEU A 99 17.19 29.03 8.06
C LEU A 99 17.21 30.23 9.02
N LEU A 100 16.87 30.04 10.30
CA LEU A 100 16.96 31.09 11.31
C LEU A 100 18.42 31.54 11.53
N GLU A 101 19.36 30.59 11.58
CA GLU A 101 20.79 30.88 11.70
C GLU A 101 21.33 31.61 10.46
N GLU A 102 20.92 31.19 9.26
CA GLU A 102 21.31 31.84 8.01
C GLU A 102 20.74 33.26 7.90
N ASN A 103 19.45 33.44 8.19
CA ASN A 103 18.82 34.75 8.23
C ASN A 103 19.54 35.66 9.24
N ALA A 104 19.86 35.18 10.44
CA ALA A 104 20.60 35.96 11.42
C ALA A 104 21.99 36.39 10.92
N LYS A 105 22.68 35.54 10.14
CA LYS A 105 23.97 35.90 9.50
C LYS A 105 23.78 36.95 8.41
N LEU A 106 22.74 36.85 7.60
CA LEU A 106 22.43 37.84 6.55
C LEU A 106 22.05 39.19 7.17
N TYR A 107 21.23 39.21 8.21
CA TYR A 107 20.88 40.43 8.96
C TYR A 107 22.10 41.12 9.56
N LYS A 108 23.12 40.38 10.02
CA LYS A 108 24.37 41.00 10.50
C LYS A 108 25.20 41.62 9.39
N LYS A 109 25.02 41.18 8.13
CA LYS A 109 25.73 41.71 6.96
C LYS A 109 24.99 42.90 6.34
N CYS A 110 23.66 42.91 6.44
CA CYS A 110 22.81 44.02 6.00
C CYS A 110 22.52 44.90 7.23
N ASP A 111 23.31 45.95 7.45
CA ASP A 111 23.33 46.80 8.66
C ASP A 111 22.05 47.63 8.94
N GLY A 112 20.86 47.19 8.49
CA GLY A 112 19.61 47.90 8.69
C GLY A 112 18.39 47.14 8.19
N GLU A 113 17.53 46.72 9.11
CA GLU A 113 16.12 47.15 9.24
C GLU A 113 15.36 46.16 10.15
N LYS A 114 14.99 46.65 11.34
CA LYS A 114 14.39 45.91 12.46
C LYS A 114 12.94 45.42 12.23
N LEU A 115 12.45 45.29 11.00
CA LEU A 115 11.01 45.25 10.74
C LEU A 115 10.34 43.84 10.75
N TRP A 116 11.10 42.74 10.76
CA TRP A 116 10.51 41.40 10.47
C TRP A 116 10.54 40.37 11.61
N GLN A 117 10.99 40.72 12.82
CA GLN A 117 11.12 39.75 13.93
C GLN A 117 9.84 39.52 14.75
N GLN A 118 8.86 40.42 14.72
CA GLN A 118 7.69 40.32 15.61
C GLN A 118 6.69 39.20 15.21
N PRO A 119 6.34 38.98 13.93
CA PRO A 119 5.29 38.00 13.59
C PRO A 119 5.72 36.53 13.77
N LEU A 120 7.02 36.20 13.67
CA LEU A 120 7.50 34.81 13.68
C LEU A 120 7.67 34.22 15.09
N ILE A 121 8.01 35.06 16.08
CA ILE A 121 8.28 34.62 17.47
C ILE A 121 6.96 34.32 18.21
N GLU A 122 5.87 35.03 17.90
CA GLU A 122 4.54 34.79 18.47
C GLU A 122 3.90 33.50 17.95
N GLN A 123 4.00 33.20 16.65
CA GLN A 123 3.55 31.91 16.10
C GLN A 123 4.28 30.72 16.74
N ARG A 124 5.56 30.91 17.11
CA ARG A 124 6.41 29.88 17.72
C ARG A 124 5.97 29.47 19.13
N LYS A 125 5.42 30.39 19.92
CA LYS A 125 4.89 30.08 21.26
C LYS A 125 3.63 29.21 21.16
N ALA A 126 2.70 29.55 20.27
CA ALA A 126 1.45 28.81 20.10
C ALA A 126 1.65 27.34 19.67
N ILE A 127 2.63 27.07 18.79
CA ILE A 127 2.92 25.71 18.31
C ILE A 127 3.63 24.85 19.37
N ASN A 128 4.56 25.45 20.14
CA ASN A 128 5.24 24.74 21.21
C ASN A 128 4.31 24.42 22.39
N ASP A 129 3.37 25.31 22.72
CA ASP A 129 2.40 25.09 23.81
C ASP A 129 1.47 23.90 23.51
N CYS A 130 1.09 23.69 22.23
CA CYS A 130 0.29 22.54 21.81
C CYS A 130 1.07 21.20 21.87
N THR A 131 2.40 21.24 21.88
CA THR A 131 3.25 20.04 21.98
C THR A 131 3.55 19.68 23.44
N GLN A 132 3.53 20.66 24.36
CA GLN A 132 3.82 20.45 25.79
C GLN A 132 2.58 20.18 26.64
N ASN A 133 1.45 20.80 26.32
CA ASN A 133 0.17 20.32 26.86
C ASN A 133 -0.17 19.06 26.10
N ASN A 134 -0.14 17.92 26.79
CA ASN A 134 -0.46 16.57 26.31
C ASN A 134 -1.94 16.41 25.88
N ARG A 135 -2.50 17.42 25.19
CA ARG A 135 -3.80 17.44 24.53
C ARG A 135 -3.63 17.28 23.02
N CYS A 136 -2.77 16.33 22.62
CA CYS A 136 -2.96 15.74 21.30
C CYS A 136 -4.17 14.81 21.48
N SER A 137 -5.38 15.38 21.33
CA SER A 137 -6.59 14.58 21.23
C SER A 137 -6.31 13.44 20.27
N GLU A 138 -6.68 12.23 20.67
CA GLU A 138 -6.63 11.05 19.83
C GLU A 138 -7.01 11.44 18.41
N ILE A 139 -6.03 11.39 17.49
CA ILE A 139 -6.26 11.82 16.11
C ILE A 139 -7.24 10.80 15.55
N GLU A 140 -8.52 11.16 15.55
CA GLU A 140 -9.54 10.50 14.74
C GLU A 140 -9.05 10.60 13.31
N THR A 141 -8.38 9.54 12.86
CA THR A 141 -8.17 9.33 11.45
C THR A 141 -9.55 9.28 10.82
N GLU A 142 -9.82 10.08 9.79
CA GLU A 142 -11.02 10.02 8.93
C GLU A 142 -11.13 8.68 8.14
N LEU A 143 -10.56 7.60 8.69
CA LEU A 143 -10.69 6.25 8.18
C LEU A 143 -12.10 5.75 8.53
N PHE A 144 -13.07 6.15 7.71
CA PHE A 144 -14.43 5.65 7.79
C PHE A 144 -14.45 4.22 7.27
N ILE A 145 -14.53 3.25 8.20
CA ILE A 145 -14.75 1.83 7.87
C ILE A 145 -16.26 1.64 7.78
N GLY A 146 -16.84 2.10 6.67
CA GLY A 146 -18.26 1.97 6.36
C GLY A 146 -18.52 2.14 4.87
N LEU A 147 -19.67 1.67 4.39
CA LEU A 147 -20.06 1.85 2.99
C LEU A 147 -20.09 3.35 2.66
N PRO A 148 -19.45 3.79 1.57
CA PRO A 148 -19.51 5.19 1.15
C PRO A 148 -20.97 5.58 0.91
N GLN A 149 -21.33 6.79 1.34
CA GLN A 149 -22.63 7.36 1.03
C GLN A 149 -22.81 7.38 -0.49
N LYS A 150 -23.88 6.75 -0.97
CA LYS A 150 -24.29 6.90 -2.37
C LYS A 150 -24.90 8.30 -2.51
N ASP A 151 -24.27 9.13 -3.33
CA ASP A 151 -24.91 10.32 -3.90
C ASP A 151 -26.12 9.93 -4.75
#